data_AF-A0A959YC17-F1
#
_entry.id   AF-A0A959YC17-F1
#
_cell.length_a   1.000
_cell.length_b   1.000
_cell.length_c   1.000
_cell.angle_alpha   90.00
_cell.angle_beta   90.00
_cell.angle_gamma   90.00
#
_symmetry.space_group_name_H-M   'P 1'
#
loop_
_entity.id
_entity.type
_entity.pdbx_description
1 polymer ?
#
loop_
_entity_poly.entity_id
_entity_poly.type
_entity_poly.pdbx_seq_one_letter_code
_entity_poly.pdbx_strand_id
1 'polypeptide(L)'
;SLGLPALHLFQPSILTGPRQENRVGERIGIVVARLLSPLMLGGLRKYRPMPHDELAKALLNAALSGASGTHVHTYDGIRELAAQNTTR
;
A
#
# COMPACT_ATOMS: atom_id res chain seq x y z
N SER A 1 3.24 -0.30 27.03
CA SER A 1 2.45 -0.46 25.79
C SER A 1 1.67 0.83 25.54
N LEU A 2 1.31 1.15 24.29
CA LEU A 2 0.68 2.44 23.92
C LEU A 2 -0.82 2.56 24.28
N GLY A 3 -1.43 1.54 24.90
CA GLY A 3 -2.85 1.58 25.31
C GLY A 3 -3.87 1.63 24.16
N LEU A 4 -3.42 1.46 22.91
CA LEU A 4 -4.30 1.48 21.74
C LEU A 4 -5.09 0.16 21.65
N PRO A 5 -6.43 0.21 21.48
CA PRO A 5 -7.23 -1.00 21.29
C PRO A 5 -6.89 -1.71 19.98
N ALA A 6 -6.42 -0.95 18.98
CA ALA A 6 -5.92 -1.45 17.70
C ALA A 6 -4.75 -0.59 17.21
N LEU A 7 -3.73 -1.23 16.63
CA LEU A 7 -2.59 -0.58 15.98
C LEU A 7 -2.34 -1.24 14.64
N HIS A 8 -2.48 -0.48 13.55
CA HIS A 8 -2.20 -0.97 12.19
C HIS A 8 -0.95 -0.29 11.64
N LEU A 9 0.04 -1.07 11.23
CA LEU A 9 1.32 -0.63 10.69
C LEU A 9 1.40 -1.01 9.21
N PHE A 10 1.47 -0.01 8.33
CA PHE A 10 1.49 -0.20 6.89
C PHE A 10 2.90 -0.05 6.34
N GLN A 11 3.37 -1.04 5.57
CA GLN A 11 4.67 -1.07 4.93
C GLN A 11 4.49 -1.11 3.41
N PRO A 12 4.07 0.00 2.78
CA PRO A 12 3.86 0.06 1.34
C PRO A 12 5.18 0.03 0.57
N SER A 13 5.09 -0.28 -0.71
CA SER A 13 6.17 -0.13 -1.68
C SER A 13 6.23 1.31 -2.22
N ILE A 14 6.83 1.51 -3.39
CA ILE A 14 6.90 2.81 -4.06
C ILE A 14 5.48 3.31 -4.38
N LEU A 15 5.06 4.37 -3.68
CA LEU A 15 3.75 4.99 -3.90
C LEU A 15 3.72 5.86 -5.15
N THR A 16 2.72 5.65 -6.00
CA THR A 16 2.50 6.36 -7.26
C THR A 16 1.14 7.05 -7.28
N GLY A 17 1.03 8.16 -8.00
CA GLY A 17 -0.18 8.98 -8.10
C GLY A 17 0.15 10.41 -8.49
N PRO A 18 -0.85 11.24 -8.87
CA PRO A 18 -0.63 12.66 -9.10
C PRO A 18 -0.15 13.33 -7.80
N ARG A 19 1.10 13.82 -7.81
CA ARG A 19 1.64 14.71 -6.77
C ARG A 19 1.69 16.13 -7.34
N GLN A 20 1.48 17.15 -6.50
CA GLN A 20 1.61 18.55 -6.92
C GLN A 20 3.08 18.96 -7.15
N GLU A 21 4.05 18.31 -6.51
CA GLU A 21 5.47 18.56 -6.75
C GLU A 21 6.04 17.65 -7.84
N ASN A 22 6.41 18.24 -8.98
CA ASN A 22 7.03 17.54 -10.11
C ASN A 22 8.52 17.27 -9.85
N ARG A 23 8.84 16.17 -9.15
CA ARG A 23 10.19 15.60 -9.24
C ARG A 23 10.33 14.86 -10.57
N VAL A 24 10.73 15.57 -11.62
CA VAL A 24 10.84 15.03 -13.00
C VAL A 24 11.64 13.73 -13.06
N GLY A 25 12.66 13.56 -12.20
CA GLY A 25 13.41 12.30 -12.06
C GLY A 25 12.62 11.12 -11.49
N GLU A 26 11.62 11.36 -10.62
CA GLU A 26 10.75 10.32 -10.06
C GLU A 26 9.83 9.73 -11.14
N ARG A 27 9.41 10.52 -12.12
CA ARG A 27 8.54 10.08 -13.22
C ARG A 27 9.18 9.00 -14.08
N ILE A 28 10.45 9.17 -14.45
CA ILE A 28 11.21 8.19 -15.24
C ILE A 28 11.39 6.89 -14.43
N GLY A 29 11.77 7.00 -13.15
CA GLY A 29 11.89 5.85 -12.25
C GLY A 29 10.58 5.07 -12.12
N ILE A 30 9.45 5.75 -12.00
CA ILE A 30 8.12 5.11 -11.95
C ILE A 30 7.78 4.41 -13.26
N VAL A 31 8.08 5.01 -14.41
CA VAL A 31 7.83 4.38 -15.72
C VAL A 31 8.69 3.12 -15.89
N VAL A 32 9.98 3.18 -15.57
CA VAL A 32 10.87 2.01 -15.61
C VAL A 32 10.40 0.93 -14.64
N ALA A 33 10.04 1.31 -13.40
CA ALA A 33 9.53 0.36 -12.41
C ALA A 33 8.21 -0.29 -12.85
N ARG A 34 7.31 0.45 -13.52
CA ARG A 34 6.09 -0.11 -14.10
C ARG A 34 6.39 -1.11 -15.20
N LEU A 35 7.34 -0.80 -16.10
CA LEU A 35 7.74 -1.69 -17.18
C LEU A 35 8.39 -2.99 -16.65
N LEU A 36 9.19 -2.88 -15.60
CA LEU A 36 9.85 -4.03 -14.95
C LEU A 36 8.93 -4.80 -13.99
N SER A 37 7.77 -4.23 -13.63
CA SER A 37 6.86 -4.84 -12.66
C SER A 37 6.41 -6.28 -13.00
N PRO A 38 6.17 -6.68 -14.26
CA PRO A 38 5.79 -8.06 -14.58
C PRO A 38 6.88 -9.07 -14.22
N LEU A 39 8.16 -8.66 -14.29
CA LEU A 39 9.33 -9.49 -13.98
C LEU A 39 9.58 -9.60 -12.46
N MET A 40 9.01 -8.71 -11.65
CA MET A 40 9.16 -8.72 -10.19
C MET A 40 8.25 -9.78 -9.54
N LEU A 41 8.62 -11.05 -9.68
CA LEU A 41 7.90 -12.20 -9.10
C LEU A 41 8.45 -12.57 -7.72
N GLY A 42 7.67 -13.34 -6.94
CA GLY A 42 8.06 -13.79 -5.60
C GLY A 42 8.41 -12.64 -4.66
N GLY A 43 9.56 -12.74 -3.98
CA GLY A 43 10.03 -11.73 -3.02
C GLY A 43 10.28 -10.33 -3.60
N LEU A 44 10.35 -10.20 -4.93
CA LEU A 44 10.49 -8.90 -5.60
C LEU A 44 9.16 -8.14 -5.71
N ARG A 45 8.01 -8.79 -5.46
CA ARG A 45 6.69 -8.15 -5.53
C ARG A 45 6.58 -6.91 -4.64
N LYS A 46 7.27 -6.89 -3.50
CA LYS A 46 7.33 -5.75 -2.57
C LYS A 46 7.95 -4.47 -3.14
N TYR A 47 8.60 -4.54 -4.30
CA TYR A 47 9.16 -3.37 -4.99
C TYR A 47 8.27 -2.85 -6.11
N ARG A 48 7.17 -3.56 -6.44
CA ARG A 48 6.24 -3.11 -7.47
C ARG A 48 5.59 -1.80 -7.04
N PRO A 49 5.41 -0.82 -7.96
CA PRO A 49 4.75 0.42 -7.62
C PRO A 49 3.30 0.18 -7.16
N MET A 50 2.86 0.88 -6.12
CA MET A 50 1.52 0.84 -5.58
C MET A 50 0.84 2.21 -5.77
N PRO A 51 -0.37 2.29 -6.34
CA PRO A 51 -1.15 3.51 -6.34
C PRO A 51 -1.49 4.00 -4.92
N HIS A 52 -1.35 5.30 -4.67
CA HIS A 52 -1.66 5.91 -3.37
C HIS A 52 -3.13 5.73 -2.94
N ASP A 53 -4.06 5.67 -3.89
CA ASP A 53 -5.48 5.41 -3.66
C ASP A 53 -5.74 3.95 -3.24
N GLU A 54 -4.90 3.00 -3.68
CA GLU A 54 -4.95 1.61 -3.20
C GLU A 54 -4.58 1.53 -1.72
N LEU A 55 -3.52 2.23 -1.29
CA LEU A 55 -3.17 2.35 0.13
C LEU A 55 -4.29 3.04 0.93
N ALA A 56 -4.89 4.11 0.39
CA ALA A 56 -5.98 4.81 1.06
C ALA A 56 -7.21 3.91 1.30
N LYS A 57 -7.57 3.06 0.32
CA LYS A 57 -8.64 2.05 0.48
C LYS A 57 -8.30 1.04 1.56
N ALA A 58 -7.06 0.55 1.58
CA ALA A 58 -6.59 -0.37 2.62
C ALA A 58 -6.69 0.25 4.02
N LEU A 59 -6.25 1.50 4.18
CA LEU A 59 -6.34 2.23 5.44
C LEU A 59 -7.78 2.34 5.93
N LEU A 60 -8.71 2.70 5.04
CA LEU A 60 -10.13 2.80 5.35
C LEU A 60 -10.71 1.46 5.77
N ASN A 61 -10.39 0.38 5.05
CA ASN A 61 -10.85 -0.96 5.37
C ASN A 61 -10.29 -1.47 6.71
N ALA A 62 -9.02 -1.23 7.02
CA ALA A 62 -8.45 -1.53 8.34
C ALA A 62 -9.21 -0.81 9.45
N ALA A 63 -9.42 0.51 9.30
CA ALA A 63 -10.07 1.33 10.30
C ALA A 63 -11.52 0.90 10.57
N LEU A 64 -12.21 0.38 9.56
CA LEU A 64 -13.60 -0.07 9.64
C LEU A 64 -13.76 -1.56 9.97
N SER A 65 -12.67 -2.34 9.99
CA SER A 65 -12.72 -3.79 10.21
C SER A 65 -13.15 -4.21 11.62
N GLY A 66 -13.03 -3.31 12.61
CA GLY A 66 -13.25 -3.64 14.01
C GLY A 66 -12.18 -4.55 14.63
N ALA A 67 -11.07 -4.80 13.93
CA ALA A 67 -9.97 -5.60 14.44
C ALA A 67 -9.29 -4.93 15.64
N SER A 68 -8.97 -5.71 16.68
CA SER A 68 -8.20 -5.27 17.85
C SER A 68 -6.76 -5.81 17.80
N GLY A 69 -5.87 -5.23 18.59
CA GLY A 69 -4.46 -5.63 18.67
C GLY A 69 -3.58 -5.01 17.59
N THR A 70 -2.36 -5.55 17.43
CA THR A 70 -1.36 -5.00 16.51
C THR A 70 -1.31 -5.79 15.21
N HIS A 71 -1.41 -5.09 14.08
CA HIS A 71 -1.45 -5.67 12.73
C HIS A 71 -0.37 -5.03 11.86
N VAL A 72 0.43 -5.84 11.16
CA VAL A 72 1.44 -5.36 10.20
C VAL A 72 1.02 -5.76 8.79
N HIS A 73 0.80 -4.77 7.93
CA HIS A 73 0.35 -4.95 6.55
C HIS A 73 1.51 -4.68 5.60
N THR A 74 2.06 -5.75 5.02
CA THR A 74 3.09 -5.67 3.97
C THR A 74 2.44 -5.48 2.60
N TYR A 75 3.24 -5.26 1.54
CA TYR A 75 2.75 -5.00 0.19
C TYR A 75 1.52 -5.83 -0.22
N ASP A 76 1.58 -7.17 -0.15
CA ASP A 76 0.47 -8.01 -0.57
C ASP A 76 -0.74 -7.88 0.36
N GLY A 77 -0.52 -7.80 1.69
CA GLY A 77 -1.59 -7.60 2.67
C GLY A 77 -2.32 -6.26 2.49
N ILE A 78 -1.61 -5.20 2.10
CA ILE A 78 -2.23 -3.90 1.77
C ILE A 78 -3.17 -4.06 0.57
N ARG A 79 -2.75 -4.81 -0.47
CA ARG A 79 -3.58 -5.03 -1.66
C ARG A 79 -4.80 -5.90 -1.36
N GLU A 80 -4.63 -6.94 -0.56
CA GLU A 80 -5.73 -7.78 -0.08
C GLU A 80 -6.74 -6.95 0.69
N LEU A 81 -6.26 -6.11 1.62
CA LEU A 81 -7.10 -5.25 2.42
C LEU A 81 -7.82 -4.19 1.55
N ALA A 82 -7.14 -3.61 0.56
CA ALA A 82 -7.74 -2.68 -0.40
C ALA A 82 -8.83 -3.31 -1.28
N ALA A 83 -8.72 -4.60 -1.57
CA ALA A 83 -9.67 -5.35 -2.39
C ALA A 83 -10.94 -5.77 -1.62
N GLN A 84 -10.95 -5.63 -0.28
CA GLN A 84 -12.13 -5.91 0.52
C GLN A 84 -13.20 -4.84 0.27
N ASN A 85 -14.40 -5.27 -0.15
CA ASN A 85 -15.58 -4.42 -0.12
C ASN A 85 -16.10 -4.44 1.32
N THR A 86 -15.67 -3.49 2.15
CA THR A 86 -16.26 -3.27 3.47
C THR A 86 -17.67 -2.71 3.27
N THR A 87 -18.64 -3.60 3.02
CA THR A 87 -20.06 -3.30 3.08
C THR A 87 -20.42 -3.09 4.54
N ARG A 88 -20.98 -1.92 4.87
CA ARG A 88 -21.70 -1.76 6.13
C ARG A 88 -23.06 -2.43 6.05
#